data_AF-A0A1J1GP46-F1
#
_entry.id   AF-A0A1J1GP46-F1
#
_cell.length_a   1.000
_cell.length_b   1.000
_cell.length_c   1.000
_cell.angle_alpha   90.00
_cell.angle_beta   90.00
_cell.angle_gamma   90.00
#
_symmetry.space_group_name_H-M   'P 1'
#
loop_
_entity.id
_entity.type
_entity.pdbx_description
1 polymer ?
#
loop_
_entity_poly.entity_id
_entity_poly.type
_entity_poly.pdbx_seq_one_letter_code
_entity_poly.pdbx_strand_id
1 'polypeptide(L)'
;MAFLYNDGCVESEGDITKCSMNICQISQKKFQTSYCRIQPPVVHIKKSLNNNLNDLSKNLFTYEFTPANFHSRIIILSNNDKDGILLLYEYNPNHNQYPDKTYLCLLRNINQKLTLCEAVNIEYFGRSLTFDSYDFINEENKKINMISLRNPNHKIIKSKYDKFIFKEHYCHHIKTKYISHCTKRNTICKKINNDQLQCTDANYSGSLIKLDYVEYYVLKRKHIYLPSGCLKENLNPVCTPHICVSHAINEFYECEYEEISVIKNIRPINNIRPINNIRPINKLRSIHIIEPNSKNLPVMSLKHKDISHKNSFDNAALFAMSFMSFLVIFIFFFCLLYRTFRKKRRKIN
;
A
#
# COMPACT_ATOMS: atom_id res chain seq x y z
N MET A 1 -3.06 0.78 -1.41
CA MET A 1 -2.12 -0.29 -1.01
C MET A 1 -1.65 -0.04 0.40
N ALA A 2 -1.23 -1.10 1.06
CA ALA A 2 -0.57 -1.06 2.34
C ALA A 2 0.60 -2.04 2.36
N PHE A 3 1.57 -1.76 3.22
CA PHE A 3 2.72 -2.61 3.45
C PHE A 3 2.51 -3.36 4.75
N LEU A 4 2.61 -4.69 4.74
CA LEU A 4 2.55 -5.51 5.94
C LEU A 4 3.96 -6.02 6.26
N TYR A 5 4.36 -5.81 7.50
CA TYR A 5 5.60 -6.31 8.08
C TYR A 5 5.29 -7.39 9.11
N ASN A 6 5.87 -8.56 8.91
CA ASN A 6 5.84 -9.70 9.83
C ASN A 6 7.16 -9.74 10.60
N ASP A 7 7.10 -9.44 11.90
CA ASP A 7 8.27 -9.41 12.79
C ASP A 7 8.65 -10.82 13.30
N GLY A 8 7.88 -11.84 12.94
CA GLY A 8 8.08 -13.22 13.35
C GLY A 8 7.04 -13.70 14.37
N CYS A 9 7.13 -14.99 14.71
CA CYS A 9 6.15 -15.71 15.52
C CYS A 9 6.80 -16.23 16.78
N VAL A 10 6.15 -16.00 17.93
CA VAL A 10 6.68 -16.44 19.23
C VAL A 10 6.37 -17.93 19.40
N GLU A 11 7.43 -18.74 19.52
CA GLU A 11 7.41 -20.14 19.99
C GLU A 11 6.38 -21.09 19.31
N SER A 12 6.21 -20.99 17.99
CA SER A 12 5.48 -22.05 17.27
C SER A 12 5.94 -22.18 15.83
N GLU A 13 6.50 -23.34 15.51
CA GLU A 13 6.65 -23.78 14.13
C GLU A 13 5.24 -23.91 13.52
N GLY A 14 4.88 -22.99 12.62
CA GLY A 14 3.71 -23.11 11.74
C GLY A 14 2.39 -22.49 12.19
N ASP A 15 2.29 -21.85 13.37
CA ASP A 15 1.04 -21.17 13.78
C ASP A 15 1.11 -19.65 13.55
N ILE A 16 0.51 -19.20 12.44
CA ILE A 16 0.48 -17.77 12.10
C ILE A 16 -0.31 -16.91 13.11
N THR A 17 -1.16 -17.52 13.95
CA THR A 17 -1.92 -16.77 14.97
C THR A 17 -1.04 -16.20 16.08
N LYS A 18 0.22 -16.66 16.20
CA LYS A 18 1.21 -16.16 17.16
C LYS A 18 2.23 -15.19 16.54
N CYS A 19 2.04 -14.80 15.27
CA CYS A 19 2.94 -13.86 14.61
C CYS A 19 2.60 -12.41 14.91
N SER A 20 3.64 -11.61 15.11
CA SER A 20 3.54 -10.16 15.27
C SER A 20 3.55 -9.50 13.89
N MET A 21 2.38 -9.07 13.42
CA MET A 21 2.21 -8.46 12.10
C MET A 21 1.65 -7.05 12.20
N ASN A 22 2.27 -6.12 11.47
CA ASN A 22 1.91 -4.71 11.46
C ASN A 22 1.67 -4.22 10.04
N ILE A 23 0.63 -3.44 9.83
CA ILE A 23 0.31 -2.86 8.52
C ILE A 23 0.55 -1.34 8.52
N CYS A 24 1.18 -0.85 7.46
CA CYS A 24 1.37 0.56 7.18
C CYS A 24 0.59 0.92 5.92
N GLN A 25 -0.35 1.86 6.03
CA GLN A 25 -0.92 2.46 4.82
C GLN A 25 0.19 3.22 4.07
N ILE A 26 0.36 2.92 2.78
CA ILE A 26 1.30 3.66 1.93
C ILE A 26 0.54 4.83 1.33
N SER A 27 0.78 6.04 1.82
CA SER A 27 0.30 7.26 1.16
C SER A 27 1.38 7.73 0.19
N GLN A 28 1.11 7.69 -1.12
CA GLN A 28 2.01 8.26 -2.14
C GLN A 28 1.97 9.79 -2.09
N LYS A 29 2.56 10.37 -1.05
CA LYS A 29 2.82 11.80 -0.99
C LYS A 29 4.29 11.99 -1.33
N LYS A 30 4.55 12.68 -2.43
CA LYS A 30 5.90 13.00 -2.95
C LYS A 30 6.81 13.67 -1.91
N PHE A 31 6.26 14.22 -0.82
CA PHE A 31 7.01 14.99 0.15
C PHE A 31 6.97 14.43 1.57
N GLN A 32 6.38 13.25 1.79
CA GLN A 32 6.24 12.69 3.13
C GLN A 32 6.71 11.23 3.18
N THR A 33 7.63 10.94 4.09
CA THR A 33 7.99 9.57 4.45
C THR A 33 6.79 8.89 5.10
N SER A 34 6.53 7.64 4.75
CA SER A 34 5.50 6.85 5.42
C SER A 34 6.03 6.39 6.78
N TYR A 35 5.26 6.64 7.84
CA TYR A 35 5.59 6.22 9.20
C TYR A 35 4.67 5.09 9.61
N CYS A 36 5.25 3.95 9.98
CA CYS A 36 4.57 2.83 10.58
C CYS A 36 4.99 2.77 12.05
N ARG A 37 4.10 3.17 12.94
CA ARG A 37 4.31 2.98 14.37
C ARG A 37 3.77 1.62 14.75
N ILE A 38 4.65 0.73 15.21
CA ILE A 38 4.27 -0.50 15.89
C ILE A 38 3.81 -0.06 17.28
N GLN A 39 2.51 0.26 17.41
CA GLN A 39 1.88 0.28 18.72
C GLN A 39 1.51 -1.15 19.06
N PRO A 40 1.91 -1.70 20.21
CA PRO A 40 1.15 -2.81 20.77
C PRO A 40 -0.26 -2.27 21.03
N PRO A 41 -1.33 -2.87 20.46
CA PRO A 41 -1.82 -4.13 21.01
C PRO A 41 -2.48 -5.11 20.00
N VAL A 42 -2.71 -6.33 20.50
CA VAL A 42 -3.66 -7.39 20.09
C VAL A 42 -4.33 -7.17 18.73
N VAL A 43 -3.60 -7.43 17.65
CA VAL A 43 -4.28 -7.77 16.39
C VAL A 43 -4.98 -9.10 16.64
N HIS A 44 -6.30 -9.08 16.79
CA HIS A 44 -7.04 -10.32 16.98
C HIS A 44 -6.93 -11.15 15.71
N ILE A 45 -6.24 -12.29 15.78
CA ILE A 45 -6.14 -13.20 14.67
C ILE A 45 -7.29 -14.20 14.76
N LYS A 46 -8.18 -14.20 13.76
CA LYS A 46 -9.28 -15.16 13.64
C LYS A 46 -9.04 -16.06 12.44
N LYS A 47 -9.30 -17.36 12.60
CA LYS A 47 -9.43 -18.26 11.46
C LYS A 47 -10.78 -18.00 10.78
N SER A 48 -10.82 -18.05 9.45
CA SER A 48 -12.09 -18.03 8.72
C SER A 48 -12.98 -19.18 9.19
N LEU A 49 -14.28 -18.92 9.31
CA LEU A 49 -15.27 -19.94 9.67
C LEU A 49 -15.60 -20.85 8.48
N ASN A 50 -15.33 -20.40 7.24
CA ASN A 50 -15.68 -21.07 6.00
C ASN A 50 -14.46 -21.26 5.08
N ASN A 51 -13.57 -22.20 5.42
CA ASN A 51 -12.42 -22.51 4.56
C ASN A 51 -12.82 -23.07 3.18
N ASN A 52 -14.02 -23.62 3.04
CA ASN A 52 -14.47 -24.28 1.81
C ASN A 52 -14.82 -23.31 0.65
N LEU A 53 -14.92 -22.00 0.92
CA LEU A 53 -15.29 -20.99 -0.07
C LEU A 53 -14.08 -20.26 -0.68
N ASN A 54 -12.87 -20.59 -0.23
CA ASN A 54 -11.63 -19.99 -0.69
C ASN A 54 -10.84 -21.03 -1.50
N ASP A 55 -10.35 -20.62 -2.67
CA ASP A 55 -9.52 -21.46 -3.54
C ASP A 55 -8.28 -20.66 -3.95
N LEU A 56 -7.22 -20.78 -3.14
CA LEU A 56 -5.94 -20.12 -3.38
C LEU A 56 -5.29 -20.57 -4.69
N SER A 57 -5.51 -21.82 -5.10
CA SER A 57 -4.98 -22.33 -6.37
C SER A 57 -5.51 -21.54 -7.59
N LYS A 58 -6.60 -20.79 -7.40
CA LYS A 58 -7.22 -19.90 -8.39
C LYS A 58 -7.22 -18.41 -7.97
N ASN A 59 -6.54 -18.04 -6.88
CA ASN A 59 -6.61 -16.71 -6.27
C ASN A 59 -8.07 -16.27 -6.07
N LEU A 60 -8.87 -17.13 -5.45
CA LEU A 60 -10.29 -16.90 -5.20
C LEU A 60 -10.55 -16.89 -3.70
N PHE A 61 -11.29 -15.89 -3.22
CA PHE A 61 -11.79 -15.86 -1.85
C PHE A 61 -13.17 -15.20 -1.80
N THR A 62 -13.94 -15.49 -0.76
CA THR A 62 -15.22 -14.82 -0.51
C THR A 62 -15.07 -13.74 0.56
N TYR A 63 -15.51 -12.52 0.25
CA TYR A 63 -15.44 -11.42 1.21
C TYR A 63 -16.68 -11.41 2.10
N GLU A 64 -16.60 -12.09 3.24
CA GLU A 64 -17.73 -12.33 4.13
C GLU A 64 -18.00 -11.20 5.13
N PHE A 65 -19.23 -11.20 5.68
CA PHE A 65 -19.56 -10.33 6.81
C PHE A 65 -18.86 -10.79 8.07
N THR A 66 -18.10 -9.85 8.62
CA THR A 66 -17.36 -10.02 9.85
C THR A 66 -17.96 -9.09 10.90
N PRO A 67 -18.33 -9.58 12.10
CA PRO A 67 -18.94 -8.75 13.15
C PRO A 67 -18.14 -7.49 13.48
N ALA A 68 -18.82 -6.49 14.01
CA ALA A 68 -18.20 -5.25 14.49
C ALA A 68 -17.00 -5.55 15.41
N ASN A 69 -15.92 -4.77 15.25
CA ASN A 69 -14.72 -4.91 16.05
C ASN A 69 -14.04 -3.55 16.20
N PHE A 70 -13.85 -3.14 17.45
CA PHE A 70 -13.19 -1.89 17.80
C PHE A 70 -11.67 -1.97 17.69
N HIS A 71 -11.09 -3.10 17.26
CA HIS A 71 -9.66 -3.26 17.08
C HIS A 71 -9.33 -3.66 15.65
N SER A 72 -8.09 -3.37 15.24
CA SER A 72 -7.54 -3.98 14.03
C SER A 72 -7.51 -5.51 14.21
N ARG A 73 -7.81 -6.26 13.15
CA ARG A 73 -7.82 -7.73 13.18
C ARG A 73 -7.26 -8.32 11.90
N ILE A 74 -6.70 -9.52 12.03
CA ILE A 74 -6.32 -10.34 10.89
C ILE A 74 -7.28 -11.52 10.82
N ILE A 75 -7.82 -11.75 9.63
CA ILE A 75 -8.63 -12.93 9.34
C ILE A 75 -7.80 -13.79 8.40
N ILE A 76 -7.44 -14.98 8.87
CA ILE A 76 -6.72 -15.96 8.05
C ILE A 76 -7.73 -16.64 7.13
N LEU A 77 -7.61 -16.37 5.83
CA LEU A 77 -8.45 -16.95 4.79
C LEU A 77 -7.94 -18.33 4.36
N SER A 78 -6.63 -18.54 4.44
CA SER A 78 -5.98 -19.83 4.23
C SER A 78 -4.61 -19.83 4.92
N ASN A 79 -4.21 -20.99 5.42
CA ASN A 79 -2.91 -21.24 6.04
C ASN A 79 -2.30 -22.51 5.45
N ASN A 80 -1.73 -22.42 4.24
CA ASN A 80 -1.05 -23.53 3.58
C ASN A 80 0.35 -23.09 3.12
N ASP A 81 1.40 -23.63 3.73
CA ASP A 81 2.79 -23.29 3.36
C ASP A 81 3.16 -23.67 1.91
N LYS A 82 2.35 -24.48 1.21
CA LYS A 82 2.55 -24.81 -0.21
C LYS A 82 1.98 -23.76 -1.17
N ASP A 83 0.80 -23.22 -0.84
CA ASP A 83 0.04 -22.27 -1.68
C ASP A 83 0.08 -20.82 -1.16
N GLY A 84 0.69 -20.63 0.01
CA GLY A 84 0.80 -19.35 0.70
C GLY A 84 -0.27 -19.16 1.77
N ILE A 85 -0.05 -18.14 2.57
CA ILE A 85 -0.91 -17.74 3.67
C ILE A 85 -1.64 -16.48 3.23
N LEU A 86 -2.94 -16.61 3.01
CA LEU A 86 -3.82 -15.52 2.59
C LEU A 86 -4.55 -14.95 3.79
N LEU A 87 -4.51 -13.64 3.94
CA LEU A 87 -5.10 -12.97 5.08
C LEU A 87 -5.78 -11.66 4.70
N LEU A 88 -6.88 -11.35 5.39
CA LEU A 88 -7.51 -10.05 5.39
C LEU A 88 -7.08 -9.29 6.64
N TYR A 89 -6.45 -8.15 6.44
CA TYR A 89 -6.13 -7.22 7.51
C TYR A 89 -7.19 -6.13 7.55
N GLU A 90 -7.99 -6.11 8.60
CA GLU A 90 -8.89 -5.00 8.91
C GLU A 90 -8.17 -3.97 9.76
N TYR A 91 -7.94 -2.82 9.15
CA TYR A 91 -7.24 -1.70 9.74
C TYR A 91 -8.25 -0.77 10.42
N ASN A 92 -8.15 -0.66 11.75
CA ASN A 92 -9.03 0.15 12.58
C ASN A 92 -8.24 0.85 13.71
N PRO A 93 -7.40 1.84 13.39
CA PRO A 93 -6.59 2.54 14.39
C PRO A 93 -7.42 3.45 15.31
N ASN A 94 -8.61 3.88 14.86
CA ASN A 94 -9.46 4.84 15.57
C ASN A 94 -10.48 4.18 16.49
N HIS A 95 -10.45 2.84 16.61
CA HIS A 95 -11.40 2.08 17.39
C HIS A 95 -12.87 2.34 17.02
N ASN A 96 -13.14 2.46 15.72
CA ASN A 96 -14.50 2.60 15.20
C ASN A 96 -15.27 1.27 15.28
N GLN A 97 -16.59 1.30 15.19
CA GLN A 97 -17.40 0.07 15.18
C GLN A 97 -17.07 -0.86 14.00
N TYR A 98 -16.69 -0.26 12.87
CA TYR A 98 -16.28 -0.94 11.64
C TYR A 98 -14.86 -0.51 11.26
N PRO A 99 -14.09 -1.37 10.58
CA PRO A 99 -12.74 -1.03 10.18
C PRO A 99 -12.74 0.11 9.16
N ASP A 100 -11.75 1.00 9.28
CA ASP A 100 -11.57 2.12 8.37
C ASP A 100 -11.25 1.62 6.96
N LYS A 101 -10.43 0.56 6.86
CA LYS A 101 -10.06 -0.11 5.61
C LYS A 101 -9.81 -1.60 5.83
N THR A 102 -10.06 -2.39 4.79
CA THR A 102 -9.67 -3.80 4.74
C THR A 102 -8.64 -4.00 3.63
N TYR A 103 -7.59 -4.75 3.92
CA TYR A 103 -6.52 -5.07 2.97
C TYR A 103 -6.39 -6.58 2.82
N LEU A 104 -6.25 -7.05 1.58
CA LEU A 104 -5.89 -8.43 1.30
C LEU A 104 -4.37 -8.52 1.18
N CYS A 105 -3.76 -9.45 1.90
CA CYS A 105 -2.32 -9.71 1.89
C CYS A 105 -2.05 -11.20 1.64
N LEU A 106 -0.93 -11.50 0.99
CA LEU A 106 -0.42 -12.85 0.78
C LEU A 106 0.99 -12.94 1.34
N LEU A 107 1.29 -13.98 2.11
CA LEU A 107 2.64 -14.37 2.48
C LEU A 107 2.94 -15.70 1.81
N ARG A 108 4.12 -15.87 1.20
CA ARG A 108 4.50 -17.14 0.58
C ARG A 108 4.71 -18.23 1.63
N ASN A 109 5.24 -17.85 2.79
CA ASN A 109 5.39 -18.71 3.96
C ASN A 109 5.38 -17.87 5.24
N ILE A 110 5.28 -18.53 6.39
CA ILE A 110 5.21 -17.87 7.71
C ILE A 110 6.46 -17.03 8.07
N ASN A 111 7.61 -17.33 7.47
CA ASN A 111 8.87 -16.64 7.73
C ASN A 111 9.07 -15.41 6.84
N GLN A 112 8.21 -15.19 5.85
CA GLN A 112 8.31 -14.02 4.98
C GLN A 112 8.02 -12.75 5.77
N LYS A 113 8.97 -11.81 5.75
CA LYS A 113 8.87 -10.56 6.51
C LYS A 113 8.00 -9.50 5.85
N LEU A 114 7.94 -9.46 4.51
CA LEU A 114 7.36 -8.35 3.75
C LEU A 114 6.25 -8.81 2.81
N THR A 115 5.14 -8.06 2.76
CA THR A 115 4.15 -8.17 1.69
C THR A 115 3.47 -6.85 1.39
N LEU A 116 3.09 -6.65 0.12
CA LEU A 116 2.26 -5.53 -0.32
C LEU A 116 0.82 -5.98 -0.49
N CYS A 117 -0.02 -5.36 0.31
CA CYS A 117 -1.45 -5.62 0.36
C CYS A 117 -2.22 -4.60 -0.48
N GLU A 118 -3.32 -5.05 -1.06
CA GLU A 118 -4.26 -4.19 -1.77
C GLU A 118 -5.54 -3.99 -0.97
N ALA A 119 -6.14 -2.81 -1.07
CA ALA A 119 -7.38 -2.50 -0.38
C ALA A 119 -8.55 -3.23 -1.05
N VAL A 120 -9.41 -3.84 -0.25
CA VAL A 120 -10.65 -4.45 -0.72
C VAL A 120 -11.75 -3.39 -0.73
N ASN A 121 -12.47 -3.24 -1.85
CA ASN A 121 -13.62 -2.35 -1.90
C ASN A 121 -14.76 -2.91 -1.02
N ILE A 122 -15.30 -2.08 -0.14
CA ILE A 122 -16.43 -2.44 0.73
C ILE A 122 -17.69 -2.81 -0.06
N GLU A 123 -17.84 -2.33 -1.30
CA GLU A 123 -18.96 -2.69 -2.18
C GLU A 123 -18.92 -4.15 -2.66
N TYR A 124 -17.77 -4.82 -2.52
CA TYR A 124 -17.60 -6.22 -2.91
C TYR A 124 -18.04 -7.21 -1.83
N PHE A 125 -18.59 -6.70 -0.75
CA PHE A 125 -19.08 -7.48 0.35
C PHE A 125 -20.10 -8.56 -0.07
N GLY A 126 -19.95 -9.76 0.49
CA GLY A 126 -20.77 -10.93 0.17
C GLY A 126 -20.51 -11.53 -1.21
N ARG A 127 -19.49 -11.07 -1.94
CA ARG A 127 -19.13 -11.60 -3.27
C ARG A 127 -17.86 -12.44 -3.21
N SER A 128 -17.76 -13.37 -4.14
CA SER A 128 -16.51 -14.05 -4.44
C SER A 128 -15.63 -13.15 -5.32
N LEU A 129 -14.39 -12.99 -4.88
CA LEU A 129 -13.39 -12.09 -5.44
C LEU A 129 -12.22 -12.88 -5.99
N THR A 130 -11.69 -12.41 -7.11
CA THR A 130 -10.41 -12.87 -7.66
C THR A 130 -9.38 -11.75 -7.63
N PHE A 131 -8.10 -12.12 -7.59
CA PHE A 131 -6.99 -11.19 -7.52
C PHE A 131 -5.76 -11.73 -8.26
N ASP A 132 -4.86 -10.83 -8.62
CA ASP A 132 -3.56 -11.15 -9.17
C ASP A 132 -2.52 -11.14 -8.04
N SER A 133 -1.60 -12.09 -8.06
CA SER A 133 -0.53 -12.22 -7.05
C SER A 133 0.84 -12.36 -7.70
N TYR A 134 1.85 -11.77 -7.06
CA TYR A 134 3.20 -11.71 -7.58
C TYR A 134 4.20 -12.00 -6.47
N ASP A 135 5.11 -12.93 -6.70
CA ASP A 135 6.21 -13.21 -5.78
C ASP A 135 7.54 -12.79 -6.39
N PHE A 136 8.25 -11.90 -5.70
CA PHE A 136 9.58 -11.45 -6.06
C PHE A 136 10.60 -12.23 -5.25
N ILE A 137 11.37 -13.08 -5.92
CA ILE A 137 12.30 -14.02 -5.29
C ILE A 137 13.72 -13.81 -5.80
N ASN A 138 14.70 -14.13 -4.95
CA ASN A 138 16.10 -14.02 -5.36
C ASN A 138 16.46 -15.15 -6.34
N GLU A 139 17.11 -14.81 -7.45
CA GLU A 139 17.61 -15.78 -8.44
C GLU A 139 18.54 -16.84 -7.83
N GLU A 140 19.31 -16.45 -6.82
CA GLU A 140 20.26 -17.34 -6.14
C GLU A 140 19.57 -18.31 -5.17
N ASN A 141 18.31 -18.04 -4.82
CA ASN A 141 17.56 -18.87 -3.88
C ASN A 141 17.01 -20.12 -4.59
N LYS A 142 17.67 -21.27 -4.35
CA LYS A 142 17.27 -22.57 -4.91
C LYS A 142 16.10 -23.22 -4.16
N LYS A 143 15.70 -22.68 -3.00
CA LYS A 143 14.65 -23.28 -2.16
C LYS A 143 13.27 -22.72 -2.51
N ILE A 144 12.45 -23.66 -2.99
CA ILE A 144 10.97 -23.67 -2.98
C ILE A 144 10.32 -22.69 -3.95
N ASN A 145 10.04 -23.19 -5.16
CA ASN A 145 8.93 -22.68 -5.96
C ASN A 145 7.63 -23.07 -5.24
N MET A 146 6.61 -22.21 -5.22
CA MET A 146 5.24 -22.68 -5.00
C MET A 146 4.89 -23.66 -6.13
N ILE A 147 4.83 -24.96 -5.83
CA ILE A 147 4.77 -26.04 -6.83
C ILE A 147 3.36 -26.13 -7.48
N SER A 148 2.32 -25.63 -6.81
CA SER A 148 0.92 -25.94 -7.12
C SER A 148 0.12 -24.82 -7.80
N LEU A 149 0.63 -23.59 -7.89
CA LEU A 149 -0.08 -22.50 -8.57
C LEU A 149 0.11 -22.60 -10.09
N ARG A 150 -0.63 -23.52 -10.75
CA ARG A 150 -1.03 -23.35 -12.17
C ARG A 150 -2.12 -22.27 -12.28
N ASN A 151 -1.90 -21.15 -11.61
CA ASN A 151 -2.84 -20.06 -11.53
C ASN A 151 -2.43 -19.00 -12.55
N PRO A 152 -3.25 -18.71 -13.58
CA PRO A 152 -2.92 -17.65 -14.55
C PRO A 152 -2.82 -16.26 -13.91
N ASN A 153 -3.42 -16.08 -12.73
CA ASN A 153 -3.37 -14.82 -11.97
C ASN A 153 -2.17 -14.75 -11.01
N HIS A 154 -1.32 -15.78 -10.95
CA HIS A 154 -0.10 -15.76 -10.14
C HIS A 154 1.15 -15.70 -11.02
N LYS A 155 2.13 -14.87 -10.63
CA LYS A 155 3.42 -14.76 -11.34
C LYS A 155 4.59 -14.75 -10.36
N ILE A 156 5.57 -15.60 -10.63
CA ILE A 156 6.86 -15.57 -9.93
C ILE A 156 7.84 -14.76 -10.77
N ILE A 157 8.42 -13.71 -10.18
CA ILE A 157 9.43 -12.86 -10.79
C ILE A 157 10.74 -13.10 -10.06
N LYS A 158 11.71 -13.67 -10.77
CA LYS A 158 13.07 -13.81 -10.27
C LYS A 158 13.84 -12.53 -10.60
N SER A 159 14.55 -12.00 -9.62
CA SER A 159 15.42 -10.84 -9.82
C SER A 159 16.76 -11.08 -9.16
N LYS A 160 17.82 -10.59 -9.81
CA LYS A 160 19.09 -10.34 -9.14
C LYS A 160 18.91 -9.13 -8.23
N TYR A 161 19.29 -9.29 -6.96
CA TYR A 161 19.19 -8.22 -5.98
C TYR A 161 20.45 -7.35 -6.02
N ASP A 162 20.24 -6.04 -6.11
CA ASP A 162 21.32 -5.07 -6.02
C ASP A 162 21.78 -4.91 -4.56
N LYS A 163 23.07 -4.63 -4.37
CA LYS A 163 23.58 -4.24 -3.06
C LYS A 163 23.29 -2.77 -2.81
N PHE A 164 22.54 -2.50 -1.76
CA PHE A 164 22.21 -1.15 -1.33
C PHE A 164 22.88 -0.82 0.01
N ILE A 165 23.33 0.41 0.13
CA ILE A 165 23.74 1.00 1.41
C ILE A 165 22.84 2.17 1.76
N PHE A 166 22.63 2.37 3.06
CA PHE A 166 21.76 3.38 3.62
C PHE A 166 22.51 4.26 4.60
N LYS A 167 22.16 5.55 4.62
CA LYS A 167 22.67 6.53 5.57
C LYS A 167 21.56 7.46 6.04
N GLU A 168 21.33 7.48 7.35
CA GLU A 168 20.54 8.51 8.02
C GLU A 168 21.46 9.68 8.36
N HIS A 169 21.15 10.87 7.85
CA HIS A 169 21.93 12.07 8.12
C HIS A 169 21.47 12.77 9.39
N TYR A 170 22.30 13.68 9.91
CA TYR A 170 21.91 14.60 10.97
C TYR A 170 20.65 15.40 10.62
N CYS A 171 20.00 15.85 11.69
CA CYS A 171 18.89 16.76 11.60
C CYS A 171 19.30 18.06 10.89
N HIS A 172 18.64 18.37 9.78
CA HIS A 172 18.68 19.69 9.18
C HIS A 172 17.49 20.50 9.70
N HIS A 173 17.79 21.58 10.41
CA HIS A 173 16.78 22.53 10.88
C HIS A 173 16.24 23.33 9.69
N ILE A 174 14.95 23.19 9.43
CA ILE A 174 14.23 24.02 8.48
C ILE A 174 13.40 25.01 9.27
N LYS A 175 13.78 26.29 9.17
CA LYS A 175 13.07 27.39 9.81
C LYS A 175 12.33 28.21 8.75
N THR A 176 11.02 28.25 8.87
CA THR A 176 10.15 29.18 8.15
C THR A 176 9.69 30.28 9.12
N LYS A 177 8.94 31.28 8.62
CA LYS A 177 8.39 32.36 9.46
C LYS A 177 7.49 31.86 10.60
N TYR A 178 6.88 30.68 10.45
CA TYR A 178 5.87 30.15 11.37
C TYR A 178 6.23 28.79 11.98
N ILE A 179 7.15 28.04 11.35
CA ILE A 179 7.46 26.66 11.74
C ILE A 179 8.97 26.47 11.77
N SER A 180 9.49 26.03 12.91
CA SER A 180 10.82 25.45 13.04
C SER A 180 10.66 23.95 13.17
N HIS A 181 11.21 23.18 12.23
CA HIS A 181 11.16 21.72 12.29
C HIS A 181 12.50 21.11 11.91
N CYS A 182 12.80 20.00 12.59
CA CYS A 182 13.95 19.18 12.34
C CYS A 182 13.60 18.14 11.26
N THR A 183 14.32 18.11 10.15
CA THR A 183 14.18 17.07 9.13
C THR A 183 15.48 16.31 8.96
N LYS A 184 15.44 15.00 9.19
CA LYS A 184 16.60 14.13 8.91
C LYS A 184 16.54 13.67 7.47
N ARG A 185 17.62 13.88 6.72
CA ARG A 185 17.77 13.38 5.36
C ARG A 185 18.14 11.89 5.39
N ASN A 186 17.52 11.07 4.56
CA ASN A 186 17.92 9.68 4.36
C ASN A 186 18.44 9.50 2.95
N THR A 187 19.59 8.86 2.80
CA THR A 187 20.20 8.58 1.51
C THR A 187 20.30 7.08 1.33
N ILE A 188 19.90 6.61 0.15
CA ILE A 188 20.10 5.24 -0.28
C ILE A 188 21.00 5.22 -1.50
N CYS A 189 22.02 4.37 -1.50
CA CYS A 189 22.96 4.25 -2.61
C CYS A 189 23.01 2.82 -3.13
N LYS A 190 22.87 2.68 -4.44
CA LYS A 190 23.13 1.42 -5.14
C LYS A 190 24.63 1.29 -5.38
N LYS A 191 25.20 0.13 -5.05
CA LYS A 191 26.58 -0.20 -5.35
C LYS A 191 26.69 -0.72 -6.79
N ILE A 192 27.49 -0.04 -7.60
CA ILE A 192 27.80 -0.40 -8.99
C ILE A 192 29.18 -1.08 -9.03
N ASN A 193 29.47 -1.81 -10.11
CA ASN A 193 30.79 -2.38 -10.37
C ASN A 193 31.91 -1.35 -10.12
N ASN A 194 33.00 -1.77 -9.47
CA ASN A 194 34.12 -0.93 -8.99
C ASN A 194 33.82 -0.03 -7.77
N ASP A 195 32.93 -0.46 -6.86
CA ASP A 195 32.58 0.25 -5.62
C ASP A 195 31.99 1.66 -5.80
N GLN A 196 31.65 2.06 -7.03
CA GLN A 196 30.99 3.32 -7.30
C GLN A 196 29.57 3.31 -6.73
N LEU A 197 29.20 4.38 -6.03
CA LEU A 197 27.91 4.52 -5.36
C LEU A 197 27.00 5.47 -6.13
N GLN A 198 25.83 4.98 -6.56
CA GLN A 198 24.77 5.83 -7.11
C GLN A 198 23.73 6.12 -6.02
N CYS A 199 23.81 7.32 -5.46
CA CYS A 199 22.99 7.74 -4.32
C CYS A 199 21.76 8.55 -4.74
N THR A 200 20.65 8.32 -4.04
CA THR A 200 19.41 9.10 -4.18
C THR A 200 18.86 9.48 -2.80
N ASP A 201 18.12 10.58 -2.75
CA ASP A 201 17.40 10.97 -1.55
C ASP A 201 16.16 10.09 -1.38
N ALA A 202 16.10 9.36 -0.26
CA ALA A 202 15.05 8.40 0.01
C ALA A 202 13.84 9.03 0.74
N ASN A 203 13.95 10.26 1.24
CA ASN A 203 12.86 10.89 2.00
C ASN A 203 11.63 11.18 1.15
N TYR A 204 11.84 11.53 -0.10
CA TYR A 204 10.83 12.15 -0.97
C TYR A 204 10.40 11.25 -2.12
N SER A 205 11.02 10.07 -2.28
CA SER A 205 10.63 9.14 -3.35
C SER A 205 9.36 8.37 -3.03
N GLY A 206 8.84 8.47 -1.80
CA GLY A 206 7.74 7.62 -1.31
C GLY A 206 8.14 6.15 -1.12
N SER A 207 9.42 5.85 -1.30
CA SER A 207 9.99 4.50 -1.19
C SER A 207 10.43 4.14 0.22
N LEU A 208 10.69 5.13 1.07
CA LEU A 208 11.17 4.88 2.42
C LEU A 208 10.03 4.83 3.42
N ILE A 209 9.90 3.69 4.09
CA ILE A 209 8.97 3.46 5.19
C ILE A 209 9.79 3.38 6.47
N LYS A 210 9.44 4.21 7.46
CA LYS A 210 10.03 4.16 8.79
C LYS A 210 9.18 3.28 9.67
N LEU A 211 9.75 2.19 10.16
CA LEU A 211 9.12 1.27 11.07
C LEU A 211 9.64 1.52 12.49
N ASP A 212 8.83 2.19 13.29
CA ASP A 212 9.15 2.59 14.65
C ASP A 212 8.54 1.60 15.64
N TYR A 213 9.35 1.07 16.55
CA TYR A 213 8.90 0.18 17.63
C TYR A 213 9.58 0.52 18.95
N VAL A 214 8.91 0.22 20.05
CA VAL A 214 9.45 0.45 21.40
C VAL A 214 9.94 -0.88 21.93
N GLU A 215 11.23 -0.96 22.23
CA GLU A 215 11.86 -2.13 22.85
C GLU A 215 12.51 -1.66 24.16
N TYR A 216 12.08 -2.22 25.30
CA TYR A 216 12.56 -1.81 26.63
C TYR A 216 12.55 -0.30 26.86
N TYR A 217 11.44 0.37 26.51
CA TYR A 217 11.27 1.83 26.57
C TYR A 217 12.17 2.66 25.65
N VAL A 218 12.97 2.02 24.79
CA VAL A 218 13.80 2.67 23.77
C VAL A 218 13.08 2.61 22.43
N LEU A 219 12.93 3.76 21.77
CA LEU A 219 12.42 3.82 20.40
C LEU A 219 13.49 3.32 19.43
N LYS A 220 13.25 2.17 18.82
CA LYS A 220 14.07 1.63 17.73
C LYS A 220 13.37 1.89 16.39
N ARG A 221 14.17 2.05 15.33
CA ARG A 221 13.69 2.35 13.98
C ARG A 221 14.36 1.45 12.96
N LYS A 222 13.55 0.73 12.17
CA LYS A 222 13.97 0.06 10.94
C LYS A 222 13.56 0.92 9.75
N HIS A 223 14.38 0.95 8.71
CA HIS A 223 14.08 1.65 7.47
C HIS A 223 13.84 0.62 6.38
N ILE A 224 12.69 0.69 5.74
CA ILE A 224 12.33 -0.24 4.66
C ILE A 224 12.28 0.57 3.38
N TYR A 225 13.19 0.25 2.46
CA TYR A 225 13.19 0.81 1.13
C TYR A 225 12.41 -0.08 0.19
N LEU A 226 11.39 0.50 -0.43
CA LEU A 226 10.52 -0.14 -1.39
C LEU A 226 10.60 0.63 -2.73
N PRO A 227 11.23 0.07 -3.77
CA PRO A 227 11.33 0.72 -5.07
C PRO A 227 9.96 1.20 -5.59
N SER A 228 9.92 2.37 -6.23
CA SER A 228 8.66 2.91 -6.78
C SER A 228 8.01 1.99 -7.83
N GLY A 229 8.80 1.12 -8.48
CA GLY A 229 8.32 0.06 -9.36
C GLY A 229 7.32 -0.89 -8.69
N CYS A 230 7.49 -1.17 -7.41
CA CYS A 230 6.57 -2.00 -6.61
C CYS A 230 5.16 -1.41 -6.47
N LEU A 231 5.07 -0.08 -6.57
CA LEU A 231 3.84 0.66 -6.26
C LEU A 231 3.04 1.04 -7.51
N LYS A 232 3.55 0.74 -8.71
CA LYS A 232 2.82 0.99 -9.97
C LYS A 232 1.66 0.00 -10.13
N GLU A 233 0.65 0.38 -10.91
CA GLU A 233 -0.45 -0.52 -11.29
C GLU A 233 0.08 -1.73 -12.06
N ASN A 234 0.86 -1.46 -13.12
CA ASN A 234 1.65 -2.47 -13.80
C ASN A 234 2.96 -2.68 -13.03
N LEU A 235 3.06 -3.83 -12.36
CA LEU A 235 4.29 -4.24 -11.69
C LEU A 235 5.40 -4.41 -12.74
N ASN A 236 6.41 -3.56 -12.65
CA ASN A 236 7.66 -3.69 -13.38
C ASN A 236 8.53 -4.73 -12.65
N PRO A 237 9.43 -5.48 -13.31
CA PRO A 237 10.18 -6.56 -12.65
C PRO A 237 11.12 -6.07 -11.53
N VAL A 238 11.36 -4.76 -11.44
CA VAL A 238 12.20 -4.15 -10.41
C VAL A 238 11.35 -3.83 -9.17
N CYS A 239 11.02 -4.86 -8.41
CA CYS A 239 10.46 -4.74 -7.06
C CYS A 239 11.26 -5.55 -6.06
N THR A 240 12.43 -5.03 -5.70
CA THR A 240 13.34 -5.63 -4.72
C THR A 240 13.38 -4.75 -3.48
N PRO A 241 12.61 -5.08 -2.42
CA PRO A 241 12.65 -4.32 -1.19
C PRO A 241 13.90 -4.64 -0.38
N HIS A 242 14.33 -3.65 0.40
CA HIS A 242 15.49 -3.74 1.28
C HIS A 242 15.13 -3.24 2.68
N ILE A 243 15.55 -3.97 3.71
CA ILE A 243 15.51 -3.56 5.10
C ILE A 243 16.90 -3.03 5.48
N CYS A 244 16.94 -1.80 5.96
CA CYS A 244 18.14 -1.14 6.44
C CYS A 244 17.96 -0.83 7.93
N VAL A 245 18.88 -1.29 8.77
CA VAL A 245 18.89 -1.00 10.21
C VAL A 245 20.00 0.01 10.46
N SER A 246 19.65 1.18 10.99
CA SER A 246 20.64 2.22 11.32
C SER A 246 21.07 2.03 12.77
N HIS A 247 22.36 1.89 13.00
CA HIS A 247 22.92 1.73 14.35
C HIS A 247 23.54 3.04 14.90
N ALA A 248 23.99 3.93 14.02
CA ALA A 248 24.42 5.28 14.33
C ALA A 248 23.96 6.26 13.22
N ILE A 249 24.11 7.55 13.50
CA ILE A 249 23.79 8.63 12.56
C ILE A 249 25.05 8.91 11.72
N ASN A 250 24.86 9.30 10.47
CA ASN A 250 25.90 9.79 9.56
C ASN A 250 26.88 8.74 9.00
N GLU A 251 26.68 7.46 9.29
CA GLU A 251 27.45 6.36 8.71
C GLU A 251 26.64 5.61 7.67
N PHE A 252 27.34 4.86 6.81
CA PHE A 252 26.71 3.98 5.82
C PHE A 252 26.58 2.57 6.38
N TYR A 253 25.42 1.96 6.16
CA TYR A 253 25.11 0.59 6.54
C TYR A 253 24.62 -0.19 5.33
N GLU A 254 24.98 -1.47 5.23
CA GLU A 254 24.44 -2.34 4.20
C GLU A 254 22.99 -2.70 4.53
N CYS A 255 22.13 -2.69 3.52
CA CYS A 255 20.75 -3.12 3.66
C CYS A 255 20.63 -4.60 3.31
N GLU A 256 19.85 -5.32 4.11
CA GLU A 256 19.47 -6.69 3.84
C GLU A 256 18.33 -6.69 2.83
N TYR A 257 18.43 -7.51 1.79
CA TYR A 257 17.31 -7.72 0.89
C TYR A 257 16.30 -8.65 1.53
N GLU A 258 15.04 -8.52 1.13
CA GLU A 258 13.97 -9.40 1.57
C GLU A 258 13.08 -9.76 0.38
N GLU A 259 12.63 -11.01 0.33
CA GLU A 259 11.65 -11.44 -0.66
C GLU A 259 10.27 -10.89 -0.32
N ILE A 260 9.46 -10.60 -1.34
CA ILE A 260 8.16 -9.94 -1.16
C ILE A 260 7.09 -10.54 -2.06
N SER A 261 5.90 -10.64 -1.51
CA SER A 261 4.67 -10.97 -2.24
C SER A 261 3.83 -9.70 -2.42
N VAL A 262 3.10 -9.62 -3.52
CA VAL A 262 2.26 -8.47 -3.86
C VAL A 262 0.90 -8.94 -4.35
N ILE A 263 -0.16 -8.34 -3.84
CA ILE A 263 -1.53 -8.50 -4.35
C ILE A 263 -1.94 -7.28 -5.18
N LYS A 264 -2.61 -7.54 -6.31
CA LYS A 264 -3.17 -6.53 -7.22
C LYS A 264 -4.50 -6.95 -7.81
N ASN A 265 -5.23 -5.98 -8.37
CA ASN A 265 -6.40 -6.16 -9.21
C ASN A 265 -7.52 -7.01 -8.57
N ILE A 266 -7.81 -6.79 -7.29
CA ILE A 266 -8.96 -7.42 -6.61
C ILE A 266 -10.26 -7.01 -7.30
N ARG A 267 -11.01 -7.99 -7.79
CA ARG A 267 -12.25 -7.79 -8.56
C ARG A 267 -13.28 -8.89 -8.31
N PRO A 268 -14.59 -8.57 -8.34
CA PRO A 268 -15.64 -9.58 -8.20
C PRO A 268 -15.64 -10.52 -9.40
N ILE A 269 -15.95 -11.80 -9.16
CA ILE A 269 -16.26 -12.72 -10.24
C ILE A 269 -17.68 -12.42 -10.69
N ASN A 270 -17.83 -11.93 -11.93
CA ASN A 270 -19.12 -11.49 -12.49
C ASN A 270 -20.17 -12.61 -12.66
N ASN A 271 -19.87 -13.84 -12.26
CA ASN A 271 -20.71 -15.02 -12.52
C ASN A 271 -21.50 -15.54 -11.29
N ILE A 272 -21.48 -14.85 -10.15
CA ILE A 272 -22.31 -15.24 -8.99
C ILE A 272 -23.11 -14.03 -8.54
N ARG A 273 -24.41 -14.04 -8.86
CA ARG A 273 -25.39 -13.09 -8.28
C ARG A 273 -25.25 -13.14 -6.75
N PRO A 274 -25.38 -12.01 -6.03
CA PRO A 274 -25.45 -12.05 -4.58
C PRO A 274 -26.52 -13.06 -4.16
N ILE A 275 -26.17 -13.96 -3.23
CA ILE A 275 -27.17 -14.78 -2.55
C ILE A 275 -28.04 -13.78 -1.78
N ASN A 276 -29.18 -13.40 -2.35
CA ASN A 276 -30.15 -12.46 -1.78
C ASN A 276 -30.84 -12.99 -0.50
N ASN A 277 -30.22 -13.91 0.24
CA ASN A 277 -30.79 -14.51 1.45
C ASN A 277 -30.14 -14.01 2.73
N ILE A 278 -29.55 -12.82 2.76
CA ILE A 278 -29.34 -12.12 4.03
C ILE A 278 -30.65 -11.41 4.38
N ARG A 279 -31.58 -12.16 4.99
CA ARG A 279 -32.67 -11.54 5.75
C ARG A 279 -32.03 -10.73 6.89
N PRO A 280 -32.30 -9.43 7.05
CA PRO A 280 -31.93 -8.74 8.27
C PRO A 280 -32.62 -9.45 9.44
N ILE A 281 -31.84 -9.86 10.44
CA ILE A 281 -32.37 -10.35 11.72
C ILE A 281 -32.97 -9.13 12.42
N ASN A 282 -34.21 -8.78 12.08
CA ASN A 282 -35.06 -7.94 12.91
C ASN A 282 -35.43 -8.76 14.15
N LYS A 283 -34.61 -8.66 15.19
CA LYS A 283 -34.97 -9.17 16.52
C LYS A 283 -34.69 -8.09 17.57
N LEU A 284 -35.44 -7.00 17.48
CA LEU A 284 -35.82 -6.20 18.65
C LEU A 284 -37.30 -6.49 18.90
N ARG A 285 -37.55 -7.36 19.88
CA ARG A 285 -38.86 -7.54 20.51
C ARG A 285 -39.10 -6.33 21.42
N SER A 286 -40.11 -5.52 21.09
CA SER A 286 -40.93 -4.78 22.05
C SER A 286 -42.28 -4.49 21.38
N ILE A 287 -43.29 -5.32 21.66
CA ILE A 287 -44.46 -5.02 22.52
C ILE A 287 -45.46 -4.03 21.87
N HIS A 288 -46.61 -4.61 21.50
CA HIS A 288 -47.99 -4.10 21.44
C HIS A 288 -48.41 -2.87 20.58
N ILE A 289 -49.32 -3.20 19.64
CA ILE A 289 -50.56 -2.52 19.18
C ILE A 289 -50.42 -1.13 18.53
N ILE A 290 -50.85 -1.05 17.27
CA ILE A 290 -51.90 -0.20 16.67
C ILE A 290 -51.58 -0.02 15.18
N GLU A 291 -52.48 -0.52 14.32
CA GLU A 291 -52.54 -0.22 12.88
C GLU A 291 -52.84 1.28 12.67
N PRO A 292 -52.25 1.93 11.64
CA PRO A 292 -53.14 2.36 10.58
C PRO A 292 -52.56 2.33 9.15
N ASN A 293 -53.47 2.01 8.23
CA ASN A 293 -53.56 2.44 6.84
C ASN A 293 -52.97 3.83 6.55
N SER A 294 -52.18 3.98 5.47
CA SER A 294 -52.38 5.05 4.48
C SER A 294 -51.55 4.83 3.21
N LYS A 295 -52.05 5.42 2.12
CA LYS A 295 -51.77 5.17 0.72
C LYS A 295 -50.53 5.94 0.22
N ASN A 296 -49.85 5.32 -0.75
CA ASN A 296 -49.10 5.90 -1.90
C ASN A 296 -48.00 6.94 -1.68
N LEU A 297 -46.79 6.64 -2.17
CA LEU A 297 -46.11 7.45 -3.20
C LEU A 297 -45.00 6.63 -3.89
N PRO A 298 -44.95 6.58 -5.24
CA PRO A 298 -43.85 5.91 -5.94
C PRO A 298 -42.63 6.83 -5.92
N VAL A 299 -41.60 6.45 -5.18
CA VAL A 299 -40.31 7.17 -5.25
C VAL A 299 -39.69 6.88 -6.60
N MET A 300 -39.59 7.94 -7.41
CA MET A 300 -38.94 7.94 -8.71
C MET A 300 -37.53 7.34 -8.62
N SER A 301 -37.24 6.41 -9.53
CA SER A 301 -35.87 5.99 -9.84
C SER A 301 -35.10 7.20 -10.36
N LEU A 302 -34.28 7.81 -9.50
CA LEU A 302 -33.21 8.69 -9.93
C LEU A 302 -32.14 7.84 -10.62
N LYS A 303 -32.16 7.81 -11.95
CA LYS A 303 -31.00 7.44 -12.75
C LYS A 303 -29.91 8.48 -12.48
N HIS A 304 -29.06 8.21 -11.49
CA HIS A 304 -27.78 8.91 -11.42
C HIS A 304 -26.92 8.40 -12.59
N LYS A 305 -26.74 9.28 -13.59
CA LYS A 305 -25.61 9.17 -14.51
C LYS A 305 -24.37 9.23 -13.63
N ASP A 306 -23.65 8.11 -13.53
CA ASP A 306 -22.33 8.06 -12.93
C ASP A 306 -21.45 9.09 -13.65
N ILE A 307 -21.22 10.23 -13.01
CA ILE A 307 -20.13 11.12 -13.38
C ILE A 307 -18.89 10.40 -12.85
N SER A 308 -18.25 9.62 -13.73
CA SER A 308 -16.93 9.07 -13.43
C SER A 308 -15.99 10.23 -13.16
N HIS A 309 -15.61 10.46 -11.90
CA HIS A 309 -14.43 11.27 -11.60
C HIS A 309 -13.21 10.47 -12.04
N LYS A 310 -12.90 10.59 -13.32
CA LYS A 310 -11.66 10.11 -13.92
C LYS A 310 -10.54 10.97 -13.36
N ASN A 311 -9.96 10.56 -12.23
CA ASN A 311 -8.69 11.08 -11.74
C ASN A 311 -7.51 10.57 -12.60
N SER A 312 -7.67 10.53 -13.92
CA SER A 312 -6.50 10.59 -14.80
C SER A 312 -6.11 12.05 -14.85
N PHE A 313 -5.02 12.42 -14.18
CA PHE A 313 -4.31 13.65 -14.54
C PHE A 313 -4.00 13.57 -16.03
N ASP A 314 -4.82 14.23 -16.85
CA ASP A 314 -4.64 14.25 -18.29
C ASP A 314 -3.27 14.83 -18.57
N ASN A 315 -2.44 14.11 -19.33
CA ASN A 315 -1.15 14.61 -19.79
C ASN A 315 -1.31 15.97 -20.50
N ALA A 316 -2.48 16.24 -21.08
CA ALA A 316 -2.86 17.52 -21.64
C ALA A 316 -2.93 18.65 -20.60
N ALA A 317 -3.41 18.39 -19.37
CA ALA A 317 -3.48 19.38 -18.30
C ALA A 317 -2.08 19.68 -17.71
N LEU A 318 -1.25 18.66 -17.55
CA LEU A 318 0.17 18.82 -17.18
C LEU A 318 0.97 19.56 -18.25
N PHE A 319 0.72 19.25 -19.52
CA PHE A 319 1.31 19.95 -20.65
C PHE A 319 0.83 21.40 -20.71
N ALA A 320 -0.45 21.68 -20.49
CA ALA A 320 -1.00 23.03 -20.43
C ALA A 320 -0.39 23.84 -19.28
N MET A 321 -0.26 23.27 -18.07
CA MET A 321 0.35 23.97 -16.93
C MET A 321 1.83 24.31 -17.14
N SER A 322 2.58 23.41 -17.79
CA SER A 322 3.98 23.64 -18.18
C SER A 322 4.12 24.66 -19.32
N PHE A 323 3.33 24.48 -20.38
CA PHE A 323 3.43 25.27 -21.61
C PHE A 323 2.94 26.71 -21.44
N MET A 324 1.92 26.94 -20.59
CA MET A 324 1.45 28.30 -20.28
C MET A 324 2.52 29.12 -19.56
N SER A 325 3.28 28.51 -18.66
CA SER A 325 4.40 29.17 -17.98
C SER A 325 5.51 29.55 -18.97
N PHE A 326 5.78 28.70 -19.96
CA PHE A 326 6.75 28.97 -21.03
C PHE A 326 6.28 30.09 -21.98
N LEU A 327 4.99 30.11 -22.35
CA LEU A 327 4.39 31.15 -23.20
C LEU A 327 4.49 32.54 -22.57
N VAL A 328 4.26 32.65 -21.25
CA VAL A 328 4.38 33.92 -20.54
C VAL A 328 5.82 34.45 -20.61
N ILE A 329 6.82 33.60 -20.37
CA ILE A 329 8.23 33.96 -20.47
C ILE A 329 8.60 34.36 -21.90
N PHE A 330 8.12 33.59 -22.88
CA PHE A 330 8.36 33.82 -24.31
C PHE A 330 7.80 35.18 -24.77
N ILE A 331 6.57 35.51 -24.38
CA ILE A 331 5.95 36.81 -24.67
C ILE A 331 6.75 37.94 -24.01
N PHE A 332 7.21 37.76 -22.77
CA PHE A 332 8.00 38.77 -22.07
C PHE A 332 9.33 39.06 -22.79
N PHE A 333 10.00 38.00 -23.27
CA PHE A 333 11.23 38.11 -24.03
C PHE A 333 11.02 38.83 -25.37
N PHE A 334 9.95 38.50 -26.11
CA PHE A 334 9.61 39.17 -27.36
C PHE A 334 9.22 40.63 -27.17
N CYS A 335 8.48 40.97 -26.10
CA CYS A 335 8.17 42.35 -25.75
C CYS A 335 9.44 43.16 -25.42
N LEU A 336 10.40 42.55 -24.71
CA LEU A 336 11.69 43.17 -24.43
C LEU A 336 12.48 43.42 -25.72
N LEU A 337 12.60 42.43 -26.60
CA LEU A 337 13.25 42.57 -27.91
C LEU A 337 12.57 43.64 -28.77
N TYR A 338 11.24 43.63 -28.86
CA TYR A 338 10.49 44.63 -29.59
C TYR A 338 10.76 46.04 -29.06
N ARG A 339 10.82 46.21 -27.73
CA ARG A 339 11.14 47.50 -27.10
C ARG A 339 12.56 47.97 -27.41
N THR A 340 13.56 47.09 -27.41
CA THR A 340 14.94 47.45 -27.78
C THR A 340 15.06 47.80 -29.26
N PHE A 341 14.41 47.06 -30.16
CA PHE A 341 14.40 47.39 -31.59
C PHE A 341 13.65 48.71 -31.88
N ARG A 342 12.52 48.96 -31.21
CA ARG A 342 11.79 50.24 -31.33
C ARG A 342 12.60 51.43 -30.81
N LYS A 343 13.37 51.25 -29.72
CA LYS A 343 14.29 52.29 -29.21
C LYS A 343 15.44 52.58 -30.18
N LYS A 344 15.98 51.57 -30.88
CA LYS A 344 17.02 51.77 -31.90
C LYS A 344 16.49 52.49 -33.14
N ARG A 345 15.25 52.23 -33.60
CA ARG A 345 14.63 52.96 -34.72
C ARG A 345 14.39 54.45 -34.44
N ARG A 346 14.11 54.84 -33.20
CA ARG A 346 13.93 56.26 -32.80
C ARG A 346 15.25 57.05 -32.67
N LYS A 347 16.41 56.42 -32.83
CA LYS A 347 17.72 57.10 -32.84
C LYS A 347 18.30 57.27 -34.25
N ILE A 348 17.61 56.76 -35.28
CA ILE A 348 18.06 56.74 -36.68
C ILE A 348 17.21 57.68 -37.56
N ASN A 349 16.05 58.12 -37.07
CA ASN A 349 15.36 59.33 -37.52
C ASN A 349 15.59 60.42 -36.48
#